data_AF-A0A3M1WR90-F1
#
_entry.id   AF-A0A3M1WR90-F1
#
_cell.length_a   1.000
_cell.length_b   1.000
_cell.length_c   1.000
_cell.angle_alpha   90.00
_cell.angle_beta   90.00
_cell.angle_gamma   90.00
#
_symmetry.space_group_name_H-M   'P 1'
#
loop_
_entity.id
_entity.type
_entity.pdbx_description
1 polymer ?
#
loop_
_entity_poly.entity_id
_entity_poly.type
_entity_poly.pdbx_seq_one_letter_code
_entity_poly.pdbx_strand_id
1 'polypeptide(L)'
;MLVLAGLLSVWSPVQMPGLGVIPAAHAAEDDAMHRVQLMLKKLRSAMSSLKDLDELEKAGMPKKDVDRMRRAMNSKIQDMINETLLNIKRL
;
A
#
# COMPACT_ATOMS: atom_id res chain seq x y z
N MET A 1 36.64 -5.21 -38.88
CA MET A 1 36.02 -4.19 -38.01
C MET A 1 34.76 -3.68 -38.68
N LEU A 2 33.70 -3.45 -37.89
CA LEU A 2 32.32 -3.07 -38.23
C LEU A 2 31.46 -4.12 -38.96
N VAL A 3 30.17 -4.35 -38.69
CA VAL A 3 29.17 -4.12 -37.62
C VAL A 3 27.94 -4.91 -38.14
N LEU A 4 27.50 -5.98 -37.48
CA LEU A 4 26.40 -6.05 -36.52
C LEU A 4 25.02 -5.55 -37.01
N ALA A 5 24.05 -6.46 -36.91
CA ALA A 5 22.62 -6.24 -36.68
C ALA A 5 21.82 -5.57 -37.82
N GLY A 6 20.60 -5.97 -38.11
CA GLY A 6 19.68 -6.84 -37.40
C GLY A 6 18.32 -6.65 -38.06
N LEU A 7 17.56 -7.73 -38.14
CA LEU A 7 16.21 -7.80 -38.67
C LEU A 7 15.34 -6.61 -38.26
N LEU A 8 14.89 -5.83 -39.25
CA LEU A 8 13.72 -4.97 -39.10
C LEU A 8 12.49 -5.87 -39.08
N SER A 9 12.17 -6.42 -37.91
CA SER A 9 10.85 -7.02 -37.67
C SER A 9 9.80 -5.91 -37.69
N VAL A 10 8.95 -5.98 -38.70
CA VAL A 10 7.81 -5.10 -38.92
C VAL A 10 6.80 -5.28 -37.78
N TRP A 11 6.48 -4.21 -37.06
CA TRP A 11 5.32 -4.16 -36.17
C TRP A 11 4.30 -3.19 -36.79
N SER A 12 3.26 -3.74 -37.40
CA SER A 12 2.10 -2.97 -37.84
C SER A 12 1.14 -2.80 -36.66
N PRO A 13 0.79 -1.57 -36.24
CA PRO A 13 -0.30 -1.36 -35.31
C PRO A 13 -1.63 -1.60 -36.02
N VAL A 14 -2.40 -2.59 -35.57
CA VAL A 14 -3.79 -2.77 -36.04
C VAL A 14 -4.64 -1.68 -35.37
N GLN A 15 -5.12 -0.74 -36.17
CA GLN A 15 -5.92 0.40 -35.72
C GLN A 15 -7.38 -0.05 -35.63
N MET A 16 -7.90 -0.29 -34.43
CA MET A 16 -9.34 -0.48 -34.21
C MET A 16 -10.03 0.88 -34.03
N PRO A 17 -11.14 1.16 -34.75
CA PRO A 17 -11.93 2.36 -34.56
C PRO A 17 -12.93 2.11 -33.41
N GLY A 18 -12.61 2.64 -32.24
CA GLY A 18 -13.43 2.56 -31.04
C GLY A 18 -12.96 3.55 -29.99
N LEU A 19 -12.89 4.82 -30.38
CA LEU A 19 -12.55 5.97 -29.52
C LEU A 19 -13.62 6.18 -28.44
N GLY A 20 -13.56 5.36 -27.39
CA GLY A 20 -13.99 5.76 -26.06
C GLY A 20 -12.76 6.26 -25.32
N VAL A 21 -12.53 7.57 -25.32
CA VAL A 21 -11.55 8.20 -24.41
C VAL A 21 -12.10 8.02 -23.00
N ILE A 22 -11.77 6.92 -22.33
CA ILE A 22 -11.99 6.80 -20.89
C ILE A 22 -11.03 7.82 -20.27
N PRO A 23 -11.53 8.83 -19.54
CA PRO A 23 -10.65 9.79 -18.90
C PRO A 23 -9.83 9.04 -17.85
N ALA A 24 -8.55 8.81 -18.13
CA ALA A 24 -7.60 8.18 -17.22
C ALA A 24 -7.50 8.92 -15.86
N ALA A 25 -8.01 10.15 -15.78
CA ALA A 25 -8.14 10.92 -14.55
C ALA A 25 -9.10 10.28 -13.53
N HIS A 26 -10.22 9.68 -13.96
CA HIS A 26 -11.19 9.09 -13.01
C HIS A 26 -10.69 7.79 -12.38
N ALA A 27 -9.92 6.99 -13.13
CA ALA A 27 -9.36 5.73 -12.63
C ALA A 27 -8.26 5.94 -11.58
N ALA A 28 -7.49 7.04 -11.68
CA ALA A 28 -6.41 7.35 -10.74
C ALA A 28 -6.95 7.84 -9.38
N GLU A 29 -8.06 8.58 -9.38
CA GLU A 29 -8.70 9.14 -8.19
C GLU A 29 -9.41 8.04 -7.36
N ASP A 30 -10.14 7.15 -8.03
CA ASP A 30 -10.76 5.97 -7.39
C ASP A 30 -9.72 5.05 -6.75
N ASP A 31 -8.60 4.82 -7.42
CA ASP A 31 -7.51 3.99 -6.93
C ASP A 31 -6.80 4.63 -5.71
N ALA A 32 -6.71 5.95 -5.68
CA ALA A 32 -6.15 6.68 -4.56
C ALA A 32 -7.06 6.61 -3.31
N MET A 33 -8.38 6.76 -3.47
CA MET A 33 -9.32 6.55 -2.36
C MET A 33 -9.37 5.10 -1.89
N HIS A 34 -9.30 4.14 -2.81
CA HIS A 34 -9.22 2.72 -2.47
C HIS A 34 -7.98 2.40 -1.62
N ARG A 35 -6.82 2.98 -1.98
CA ARG A 35 -5.59 2.87 -1.18
C ARG A 35 -5.76 3.43 0.23
N VAL A 36 -6.38 4.60 0.40
CA VAL A 36 -6.63 5.18 1.73
C VAL A 36 -7.54 4.27 2.56
N GLN A 37 -8.61 3.72 1.98
CA GLN A 37 -9.48 2.77 2.69
C GLN A 37 -8.73 1.52 3.15
N LEU A 38 -7.83 0.99 2.31
CA LEU A 38 -6.99 -0.15 2.68
C LEU A 38 -6.02 0.19 3.81
N MET A 39 -5.40 1.38 3.81
CA MET A 39 -4.52 1.82 4.89
C MET A 39 -5.28 1.99 6.20
N LEU A 40 -6.48 2.59 6.18
CA LEU A 40 -7.33 2.70 7.37
C LEU A 40 -7.74 1.33 7.92
N LYS A 41 -8.05 0.36 7.05
CA LYS A 41 -8.36 -1.01 7.46
C LYS A 41 -7.16 -1.69 8.14
N LYS A 42 -5.96 -1.51 7.58
CA LYS A 42 -4.71 -2.00 8.18
C LYS A 42 -4.43 -1.34 9.53
N LEU A 43 -4.68 -0.03 9.64
CA LEU A 43 -4.53 0.72 10.88
C LEU A 43 -5.45 0.18 11.98
N ARG A 44 -6.73 -0.04 11.65
CA ARG A 44 -7.68 -0.68 12.57
C ARG A 44 -7.20 -2.06 13.00
N SER A 45 -6.68 -2.87 12.08
CA SER A 45 -6.14 -4.20 12.40
C SER A 45 -4.92 -4.11 13.34
N ALA A 46 -4.00 -3.18 13.09
CA ALA A 46 -2.82 -2.98 13.92
C ALA A 46 -3.19 -2.55 15.36
N MET A 47 -4.23 -1.73 15.51
CA MET A 47 -4.77 -1.39 16.83
C MET A 47 -5.40 -2.59 17.55
N SER A 48 -6.04 -3.52 16.82
CA SER A 48 -6.53 -4.77 17.41
C SER A 48 -5.38 -5.63 17.93
N SER A 49 -4.27 -5.70 17.20
CA SER A 49 -3.09 -6.45 17.63
C SER A 49 -2.48 -5.96 18.95
N LEU A 50 -2.71 -4.69 19.34
CA LEU A 50 -2.30 -4.21 20.66
C LEU A 50 -3.09 -4.87 21.80
N LYS A 51 -4.37 -5.17 21.57
CA LYS A 51 -5.20 -5.90 22.53
C LYS A 51 -4.73 -7.35 22.67
N ASP A 52 -4.28 -7.95 21.56
CA ASP A 52 -3.73 -9.31 21.58
C ASP A 52 -2.44 -9.38 22.43
N LEU A 53 -1.67 -8.28 22.52
CA LEU A 53 -0.50 -8.22 23.43
C LEU A 53 -0.89 -8.28 24.92
N ASP A 54 -2.03 -7.70 25.31
CA ASP A 54 -2.55 -7.82 26.67
C ASP A 54 -2.96 -9.27 26.98
N GLU A 55 -3.43 -10.01 25.97
CA GLU A 55 -3.73 -11.43 26.11
C GLU A 55 -2.45 -12.27 26.23
N LEU A 56 -1.36 -11.89 25.55
CA LEU A 56 -0.06 -12.54 25.70
C LEU A 56 0.54 -12.34 27.10
N GLU A 57 0.40 -11.15 27.70
CA GLU A 57 0.83 -10.92 29.10
C GLU A 57 0.04 -11.82 30.05
N LYS A 58 -1.29 -11.94 29.86
CA LYS A 58 -2.15 -12.84 30.65
C LYS A 58 -1.83 -14.32 30.43
N ALA A 59 -1.37 -14.69 29.23
CA ALA A 59 -0.93 -16.04 28.90
C ALA A 59 0.47 -16.38 29.48
N GLY A 60 1.11 -15.43 30.18
CA GLY A 60 2.39 -15.64 30.87
C GLY A 60 3.61 -15.13 30.12
N MET A 61 3.44 -14.35 29.04
CA MET A 61 4.58 -13.68 28.38
C MET A 61 5.22 -12.66 29.34
N PRO A 62 6.57 -12.58 29.41
CA PRO A 62 7.24 -11.61 30.25
C PRO A 62 6.85 -10.18 29.87
N LYS A 63 6.42 -9.39 30.86
CA LYS A 63 5.98 -8.01 30.67
C LYS A 63 7.00 -7.14 29.91
N LYS A 64 8.29 -7.36 30.15
CA LYS A 64 9.38 -6.66 29.44
C LYS A 64 9.34 -6.89 27.92
N ASP A 65 8.99 -8.09 27.50
CA ASP A 65 8.94 -8.45 26.07
C ASP A 65 7.66 -7.92 25.44
N VAL A 66 6.53 -8.03 26.15
CA VAL A 66 5.25 -7.41 25.77
C VAL A 66 5.40 -5.90 25.61
N ASP A 67 6.09 -5.23 26.55
CA ASP A 67 6.33 -3.77 26.48
C ASP A 67 7.20 -3.38 25.28
N ARG A 68 8.21 -4.19 24.93
CA ARG A 68 9.01 -3.96 23.71
C ARG A 68 8.15 -4.08 22.46
N MET A 69 7.31 -5.13 22.40
CA MET A 69 6.38 -5.33 21.28
C MET A 69 5.37 -4.18 21.20
N ARG A 70 4.81 -3.75 22.33
CA ARG A 70 3.86 -2.63 22.41
C ARG A 70 4.49 -1.34 21.90
N ARG A 71 5.73 -1.04 22.28
CA ARG A 71 6.46 0.15 21.79
C ARG A 71 6.71 0.08 20.28
N ALA A 72 7.19 -1.05 19.78
CA ALA A 72 7.43 -1.24 18.35
C ALA A 72 6.13 -1.11 17.54
N MET A 73 5.04 -1.70 18.03
CA MET A 73 3.76 -1.66 17.37
C MET A 73 3.13 -0.27 17.39
N ASN A 74 3.24 0.45 18.50
CA ASN A 74 2.85 1.86 18.57
C ASN A 74 3.63 2.72 17.58
N SER A 75 4.94 2.51 17.44
CA SER A 75 5.74 3.21 16.41
C SER A 75 5.20 2.95 15.01
N LYS A 76 4.95 1.68 14.68
CA LYS A 76 4.41 1.29 13.36
C LYS A 76 3.01 1.87 13.09
N ILE A 77 2.16 1.94 14.11
CA ILE A 77 0.84 2.57 14.02
C ILE A 77 0.98 4.06 13.71
N GLN A 78 1.92 4.77 14.37
CA GLN A 78 2.19 6.18 14.10
C GLN A 78 2.71 6.39 12.67
N ASP A 79 3.63 5.56 12.19
CA ASP A 79 4.13 5.63 10.82
C ASP A 79 3.01 5.44 9.79
N MET A 80 2.13 4.45 10.02
CA MET A 80 0.97 4.22 9.16
C MET A 80 -0.04 5.38 9.19
N ILE A 81 -0.27 6.01 10.34
CA ILE A 81 -1.12 7.22 10.44
C ILE A 81 -0.53 8.34 9.59
N ASN A 82 0.77 8.61 9.75
CA ASN A 82 1.46 9.65 8.99
C ASN A 82 1.42 9.39 7.48
N GLU A 83 1.67 8.15 7.07
CA GLU A 83 1.58 7.75 5.66
C GLU A 83 0.15 7.93 5.12
N THR A 84 -0.86 7.52 5.89
CA THR A 84 -2.26 7.68 5.48
C THR A 84 -2.62 9.16 5.33
N LEU A 85 -2.21 10.02 6.27
CA LEU A 85 -2.42 11.47 6.20
C LEU A 85 -1.73 12.10 4.99
N LEU A 86 -0.50 11.67 4.67
CA LEU A 86 0.21 12.13 3.48
C LEU A 86 -0.50 11.73 2.19
N ASN A 87 -1.09 10.52 2.14
CA ASN A 87 -1.87 10.09 0.98
C ASN A 87 -3.18 10.86 0.86
N ILE A 88 -3.89 11.12 1.97
CA ILE A 88 -5.10 11.94 1.97
C ILE A 88 -4.82 13.37 1.50
N LYS A 89 -3.70 13.97 1.91
CA LYS A 89 -3.31 15.33 1.46
C LYS A 89 -2.96 15.41 -0.03
N ARG A 90 -2.71 14.27 -0.68
CA ARG A 90 -2.33 14.16 -2.10
C ARG A 90 -3.50 13.74 -2.99
N LEU A 91 -4.64 13.38 -2.39
CA LEU A 91 -5.93 13.32 -3.07
C LEU A 91 -6.36 14.74 -3.44
#